data_AF-A0A0R3FRC7-F1
#
_entry.id   AF-A0A0R3FRC7-F1
#
_cell.length_a   1.000
_cell.length_b   1.000
_cell.length_c   1.000
_cell.angle_alpha   90.00
_cell.angle_beta   90.00
_cell.angle_gamma   90.00
#
_symmetry.space_group_name_H-M   'P 1'
#
loop_
_entity.id
_entity.type
_entity.pdbx_description
1 polymer ?
#
loop_
_entity_poly.entity_id
_entity_poly.type
_entity_poly.pdbx_seq_one_letter_code
_entity_poly.pdbx_strand_id
1 'polypeptide(L)' 'MDAAPSSLEEEYYQACRAAADWMTGKQDGPTQLVEGYLQSIQTNGNVGPGTFHKSWHELPADRQAAVIVATNAAAAQQC' A
#
# COMPACT_ATOMS: atom_id res chain seq x y z
N MET A 1 22.79 9.70 -9.79
CA MET A 1 22.04 8.83 -10.72
C MET A 1 20.58 9.16 -10.50
N ASP A 2 19.98 9.96 -11.38
CA ASP A 2 18.55 10.24 -11.36
C ASP A 2 17.82 8.98 -11.84
N ALA A 3 17.11 8.31 -10.93
CA ALA A 3 16.19 7.26 -11.31
C ALA A 3 15.13 7.86 -12.25
N ALA A 4 14.82 7.18 -13.34
CA ALA A 4 13.68 7.55 -14.18
C ALA A 4 12.43 7.63 -13.29
N PRO A 5 11.48 8.56 -13.56
CA PRO A 5 10.24 8.60 -12.81
C PRO A 5 9.55 7.24 -12.90
N SER A 6 9.15 6.70 -11.75
CA SER A 6 8.44 5.43 -11.68
C SER A 6 7.14 5.50 -12.48
N SER A 7 6.85 4.45 -13.26
CA SER A 7 5.58 4.36 -13.97
C SER A 7 4.41 4.15 -13.00
N LEU A 8 3.17 4.43 -13.43
CA LEU A 8 1.98 4.18 -12.59
C LEU A 8 1.87 2.70 -12.17
N GLU A 9 2.23 1.78 -13.06
CA GLU A 9 2.23 0.34 -12.80
C GLU A 9 3.31 -0.05 -11.80
N GLU A 10 4.51 0.53 -11.92
CA GLU A 10 5.60 0.32 -10.97
C GLU A 10 5.25 0.87 -9.59
N GLU A 11 4.67 2.07 -9.52
CA GLU A 11 4.17 2.65 -8.27
C GLU A 11 3.12 1.75 -7.59
N TYR A 12 2.19 1.19 -8.37
CA TYR A 12 1.19 0.26 -7.87
C TYR A 12 1.84 -1.03 -7.33
N TYR A 13 2.78 -1.61 -8.09
CA TYR A 13 3.52 -2.80 -7.65
C TYR A 13 4.28 -2.53 -6.34
N GLN A 14 4.95 -1.39 -6.23
CA GLN A 14 5.65 -0.99 -5.01
C GLN A 14 4.69 -0.82 -3.82
N ALA A 15 3.50 -0.25 -4.05
CA ALA A 15 2.48 -0.13 -3.01
C ALA A 15 2.00 -1.51 -2.52
N CYS A 16 1.76 -2.44 -3.46
CA CYS A 16 1.37 -3.82 -3.16
C CYS A 16 2.45 -4.53 -2.33
N ARG A 17 3.71 -4.44 -2.77
CA ARG A 17 4.85 -5.03 -2.06
C ARG A 17 5.01 -4.49 -0.65
N ALA A 18 4.90 -3.18 -0.46
CA ALA A 18 4.98 -2.57 0.87
C ALA A 18 3.85 -3.05 1.82
N ALA A 19 2.64 -3.26 1.30
CA ALA A 19 1.55 -3.86 2.07
C ALA A 19 1.84 -5.33 2.40
N ALA A 20 2.32 -6.13 1.45
CA ALA A 20 2.68 -7.54 1.67
C ALA A 20 3.80 -7.70 2.71
N ASP A 21 4.79 -6.82 2.67
CA ASP A 21 5.88 -6.80 3.64
C ASP A 21 5.36 -6.50 5.06
N TRP A 22 4.41 -5.56 5.20
CA TRP A 22 3.74 -5.31 6.49
C TRP A 22 2.92 -6.53 6.97
N MET A 23 2.29 -7.26 6.06
CA MET A 23 1.50 -8.45 6.37
C MET A 23 2.36 -9.66 6.76
N THR A 24 3.64 -9.67 6.39
CA THR A 24 4.55 -10.79 6.63
C THR A 24 4.65 -11.12 8.12
N GLY A 25 4.43 -12.39 8.47
CA GLY A 25 4.51 -12.89 9.85
C GLY A 25 3.25 -12.68 10.69
N LYS A 26 2.21 -12.00 10.17
CA LYS A 26 0.90 -11.93 10.83
C LYS A 26 0.12 -13.22 10.60
N GLN A 27 -0.68 -13.62 11.60
CA GLN A 27 -1.49 -14.85 11.57
C GLN A 27 -2.99 -14.56 11.33
N ASP A 28 -3.31 -13.36 10.85
CA ASP A 28 -4.66 -12.89 10.61
C ASP A 28 -5.21 -13.36 9.25
N GLY A 29 -6.54 -13.38 9.11
CA GLY A 29 -7.19 -13.65 7.82
C GLY A 29 -7.05 -12.48 6.83
N PRO A 30 -7.26 -12.69 5.52
CA PRO A 30 -7.06 -11.65 4.50
C PRO A 30 -7.79 -10.33 4.77
N THR A 31 -9.05 -10.38 5.21
CA THR A 31 -9.82 -9.17 5.55
C THR A 31 -9.20 -8.40 6.72
N GLN A 32 -8.77 -9.10 7.77
CA GLN A 32 -8.15 -8.49 8.95
C GLN A 32 -6.78 -7.88 8.61
N LEU A 33 -6.03 -8.52 7.71
CA LEU A 33 -4.77 -7.97 7.18
C LEU A 33 -5.00 -6.67 6.40
N VAL A 34 -6.02 -6.63 5.53
CA VAL A 34 -6.37 -5.43 4.76
C VAL A 34 -6.80 -4.29 5.69
N GLU A 35 -7.75 -4.55 6.59
CA GLU A 35 -8.25 -3.55 7.53
C GLU A 35 -7.14 -3.03 8.44
N GLY A 36 -6.30 -3.93 8.97
CA GLY A 36 -5.18 -3.56 9.83
C GLY A 36 -4.12 -2.72 9.12
N TYR A 37 -3.78 -3.03 7.86
CA TYR A 37 -2.85 -2.22 7.09
C TYR A 37 -3.41 -0.83 6.80
N LEU A 38 -4.65 -0.76 6.31
CA LEU A 38 -5.33 0.51 6.00
C LEU A 38 -5.45 1.39 7.25
N GLN A 39 -5.84 0.81 8.39
CA GLN A 39 -5.88 1.53 9.66
C GLN A 39 -4.50 2.09 10.03
N SER A 40 -3.43 1.30 9.83
CA SER A 40 -2.07 1.72 10.19
C SER A 40 -1.59 2.95 9.39
N ILE A 41 -1.85 2.99 8.08
CA ILE A 41 -1.44 4.11 7.22
C ILE A 41 -2.35 5.34 7.37
N GLN A 42 -3.62 5.14 7.71
CA GLN A 42 -4.57 6.22 7.99
C GLN A 42 -4.31 6.89 9.34
N THR A 43 -3.87 6.14 10.35
CA THR A 43 -3.69 6.66 11.71
C THR A 43 -2.31 7.27 11.93
N ASN A 44 -1.25 6.61 11.48
CA ASN A 44 0.12 7.00 11.82
C ASN A 44 0.73 8.03 10.87
N GLY A 45 0.01 8.39 9.80
CA GLY A 45 0.53 9.28 8.75
C GLY A 45 1.75 8.70 8.03
N ASN A 46 1.88 7.36 7.98
CA ASN A 46 3.03 6.69 7.37
C ASN A 46 3.18 7.13 5.90
N VAL A 47 4.40 7.52 5.55
CA VAL A 47 4.78 7.92 4.20
C VAL A 47 5.79 6.90 3.65
N GLY A 48 5.46 6.28 2.53
CA GLY A 48 6.35 5.32 1.88
C GLY A 48 5.80 4.80 0.56
N PRO A 49 6.41 3.76 -0.03
CA PRO A 49 5.94 3.19 -1.29
C PRO A 49 4.48 2.70 -1.23
N GLY A 50 4.07 2.17 -0.07
CA GLY A 50 2.68 1.79 0.25
C GLY A 50 1.64 2.91 0.09
N THR A 51 2.06 4.16 0.13
CA THR A 51 1.20 5.35 0.04
C THR A 51 1.71 6.35 -1.01
N PHE A 52 2.41 5.88 -2.05
CA PHE A 52 2.94 6.73 -3.13
C PHE A 52 3.77 7.92 -2.62
N HIS A 53 4.54 7.71 -1.56
CA HIS A 53 5.37 8.71 -0.91
C HIS A 53 4.60 9.98 -0.45
N LYS A 54 3.31 9.83 -0.14
CA LYS A 54 2.48 10.85 0.51
C LYS A 54 1.77 10.28 1.73
N SER A 55 1.35 11.13 2.67
CA SER A 55 0.48 10.65 3.73
C SER A 55 -0.90 10.32 3.17
N TRP A 56 -1.65 9.42 3.82
CA TRP A 56 -2.98 9.02 3.38
C TRP A 56 -3.91 10.22 3.10
N HIS A 57 -3.85 11.26 3.94
CA HIS A 57 -4.71 12.44 3.83
C HIS A 57 -4.33 13.39 2.69
N GLU A 58 -3.13 13.26 2.13
CA GLU A 58 -2.66 14.05 0.98
C GLU A 58 -2.89 13.33 -0.35
N LEU A 59 -3.29 12.06 -0.32
CA LEU A 59 -3.60 11.30 -1.52
C LEU A 59 -4.93 11.79 -2.12
N PRO A 60 -4.98 12.05 -3.44
CA PRO A 60 -6.25 12.21 -4.12
C PRO A 60 -7.04 10.88 -4.10
N ALA A 61 -8.35 10.96 -4.30
CA ALA A 61 -9.26 9.83 -4.12
C ALA A 61 -8.92 8.61 -5.00
N ASP A 62 -8.44 8.84 -6.23
CA ASP A 62 -7.97 7.80 -7.15
C ASP A 62 -6.73 7.07 -6.62
N ARG A 63 -5.80 7.80 -6.00
CA ARG A 63 -4.62 7.19 -5.35
C ARG A 63 -4.99 6.46 -4.07
N GLN A 64 -5.94 6.96 -3.27
CA GLN A 64 -6.46 6.22 -2.11
C GLN A 64 -7.10 4.89 -2.56
N ALA A 65 -7.89 4.91 -3.63
CA ALA A 65 -8.45 3.69 -4.22
C ALA A 65 -7.35 2.73 -4.69
N ALA A 66 -6.30 3.23 -5.35
CA ALA A 66 -5.16 2.41 -5.77
C ALA A 66 -4.43 1.74 -4.60
N VAL A 67 -4.24 2.44 -3.47
CA VAL A 67 -3.68 1.83 -2.24
C VAL A 67 -4.59 0.72 -1.72
N ILE A 68 -5.91 0.92 -1.71
CA ILE A 68 -6.87 -0.11 -1.28
C ILE A 68 -6.79 -1.34 -2.18
N VAL A 69 -6.76 -1.16 -3.51
CA VAL A 69 -6.64 -2.28 -4.46
C VAL A 69 -5.31 -3.01 -4.27
N ALA A 70 -4.20 -2.28 -4.14
CA ALA A 70 -2.88 -2.85 -3.88
C ALA A 70 -2.82 -3.63 -2.56
N THR A 71 -3.49 -3.14 -1.52
CA THR A 71 -3.58 -3.81 -0.22
C THR A 71 -4.38 -5.11 -0.31
N ASN A 72 -5.49 -5.10 -1.05
CA ASN A 72 -6.26 -6.33 -1.30
C ASN A 72 -5.45 -7.36 -2.09
N ALA A 73 -4.73 -6.92 -3.13
CA ALA A 73 -3.84 -7.77 -3.91
C ALA A 73 -2.71 -8.36 -3.04
N ALA A 74 -2.13 -7.57 -2.14
CA ALA A 74 -1.12 -8.02 -1.19
C ALA A 74 -1.64 -9.13 -0.26
N ALA A 75 -2.84 -8.95 0.31
CA ALA A 75 -3.45 -9.96 1.17
C ALA A 75 -3.81 -11.25 0.42
N ALA A 76 -4.08 -11.15 -0.89
CA ALA A 76 -4.30 -12.29 -1.77
C ALA A 76 -3.00 -12.91 -2.34
N GLN A 77 -1.83 -12.36 -2.03
CA GLN A 77 -0.53 -12.76 -2.60
C GLN A 77 -0.48 -12.59 -4.14
N GLN A 78 -1.10 -11.53 -4.66
CA GLN A 78 -1.27 -11.22 -6.08
C GLN A 78 -0.66 -9.85 -6.46
N CYS A 79 0.46 -9.49 -5.83
CA CYS A 79 1.39 -8.54 -6.44
C CYS A 79 2.07 -9.21 -7.65
#